data_AF-A0A518BWF8-F1
#
_entry.id   AF-A0A518BWF8-F1
#
_cell.length_a   1.000
_cell.length_b   1.000
_cell.length_c   1.000
_cell.angle_alpha   90.00
_cell.angle_beta   90.00
_cell.angle_gamma   90.00
#
_symmetry.space_group_name_H-M   'P 1'
#
loop_
_entity.id
_entity.type
_entity.pdbx_description
1 polymer ?
#
loop_
_entity_poly.entity_id
_entity_poly.type
_entity_poly.pdbx_seq_one_letter_code
_entity_poly.pdbx_strand_id
1 'polypeptide(L)'
;MNRISTHHLMTAALATAVTGFFAGTALAVPYASGVKQVGNTVTYVLNEEADTVTITRDGGSALVSNNVARGVYTFDMTGFADFEIQVDHSAPVGWASVANGFQNQISSESNQFLDIERPSGLEVNKNPGSEHFGNIYIVSSTEFGTVNGRTMGDGIYVLNAAGDESNGVTDPNDTSAARTAGFDFTGTSTSPWKLSIGEDDTVYATDWSDAKGGIRYFDPTITTGGLVLATEGGPVDGNPDGVHGSIMSVASVTGSLAGGDLVVWAMDEDLANNHLDVVNSGAVSNNNGNHIWKWNVGGTEASTVLPELVIDLTTIGPNGDNTFSDGAGPVMFTDIRGVWADFWRDPETGNFYMTQPRNDGNEAGLLIFDADGNELFNSREWTLANGLDGFVDDIDSAPTLGVQDVFRFIHTARTSPDGEFIALHARTNPFDAQNPLTDQPGDDGELGTDDDTGEAVYIFPLLENGLPDLTLDLTGDKPLFANMQTVAAHDSGSSNSRSEVIWDLAGNLYVTMNIDEKVRIFGPGGDSEAITSSDGTFTINGVTYGGGDEPGIPGDANGDGKVDLLDLSILASNFDGTDTPYDVSDGDFNGDGFVNLLDLSILASNFETSPAPEPAAAGLLGLGAMALLRRR
;
A
#
# COMPACT_ATOMS: atom_id res chain seq x y z
N MET A 1 -2.39 52.75 35.48
CA MET A 1 -1.58 51.58 35.09
C MET A 1 -2.52 50.67 34.33
N ASN A 2 -2.68 50.93 33.02
CA ASN A 2 -2.03 50.23 31.90
C ASN A 2 -2.42 48.75 31.83
N ARG A 3 -2.94 48.17 30.74
CA ARG A 3 -3.40 48.65 29.43
C ARG A 3 -4.33 47.56 28.87
N ILE A 4 -5.32 48.01 28.11
CA ILE A 4 -6.11 47.33 27.08
C ILE A 4 -5.33 46.18 26.38
N SER A 5 -5.92 44.98 26.29
CA SER A 5 -5.57 43.97 25.29
C SER A 5 -6.75 43.77 24.34
N THR A 6 -6.51 44.17 23.11
CA THR A 6 -7.29 44.01 21.89
C THR A 6 -7.26 42.56 21.40
N HIS A 7 -8.41 41.87 21.37
CA HIS A 7 -8.59 40.76 20.43
C HIS A 7 -8.70 41.36 19.03
N HIS A 8 -7.61 41.23 18.26
CA HIS A 8 -7.58 41.63 16.86
C HIS A 8 -8.44 40.68 16.05
N LEU A 9 -9.37 41.28 15.32
CA LEU A 9 -9.88 40.80 14.06
C LEU A 9 -8.70 40.36 13.17
N MET A 10 -8.71 39.12 12.70
CA MET A 10 -8.04 38.71 11.46
C MET A 10 -9.16 38.18 10.55
N THR A 11 -9.76 39.07 9.76
CA THR A 11 -9.49 39.25 8.32
C THR A 11 -9.84 37.99 7.53
N ALA A 12 -11.02 38.01 6.93
CA ALA A 12 -11.42 37.10 5.87
C ALA A 12 -10.37 37.11 4.76
N ALA A 13 -9.76 35.95 4.51
CA ALA A 13 -9.02 35.72 3.29
C ALA A 13 -10.02 35.55 2.15
N LEU A 14 -9.89 36.41 1.15
CA LEU A 14 -10.59 36.34 -0.12
C LEU A 14 -10.23 35.00 -0.78
N ALA A 15 -11.18 34.07 -0.85
CA ALA A 15 -11.07 32.85 -1.64
C ALA A 15 -10.83 33.24 -3.10
N THR A 16 -9.57 33.24 -3.49
CA THR A 16 -9.20 33.24 -4.90
C THR A 16 -9.36 31.78 -5.29
N ALA A 17 -10.31 31.49 -6.18
CA ALA A 17 -10.42 30.18 -6.79
C ALA A 17 -9.07 29.87 -7.45
N VAL A 18 -8.25 29.08 -6.77
CA VAL A 18 -7.11 28.42 -7.38
C VAL A 18 -7.74 27.30 -8.17
N THR A 19 -8.05 27.57 -9.45
CA THR A 19 -8.00 26.49 -10.43
C THR A 19 -6.56 26.03 -10.44
N GLY A 20 -6.25 25.04 -9.60
CA GLY A 20 -4.97 24.35 -9.63
C GLY A 20 -4.82 23.80 -11.03
N PHE A 21 -3.89 24.37 -11.79
CA PHE A 21 -3.24 23.61 -12.83
C PHE A 21 -2.54 22.48 -12.10
N PHE A 22 -3.01 21.25 -12.25
CA PHE A 22 -2.23 20.07 -11.90
C PHE A 22 -0.93 20.18 -12.71
N ALA A 23 0.18 20.48 -12.03
CA ALA A 23 1.49 20.15 -12.57
C ALA A 23 1.48 18.62 -12.78
N GLY A 24 2.06 18.15 -13.89
CA GLY A 24 1.81 16.81 -14.42
C GLY A 24 2.02 15.71 -13.38
N THR A 25 0.92 15.11 -12.92
CA THR A 25 0.93 13.88 -12.12
C THR A 25 1.51 12.77 -12.99
N ALA A 26 2.44 11.98 -12.48
CA ALA A 26 3.06 10.88 -13.22
C ALA A 26 2.20 9.61 -13.21
N LEU A 27 0.89 9.76 -13.45
CA LEU A 27 -0.07 8.67 -13.50
C LEU A 27 -0.49 8.43 -14.96
N ALA A 28 -0.53 7.17 -15.37
CA ALA A 28 -0.84 6.70 -16.72
C ALA A 28 -2.00 5.70 -16.71
N VAL A 29 -2.61 5.48 -17.88
CA VAL A 29 -3.79 4.61 -18.04
C VAL A 29 -3.34 3.20 -18.50
N PRO A 30 -2.98 2.94 -19.78
CA PRO A 30 -2.38 1.68 -20.18
C PRO A 30 -0.85 1.69 -20.17
N TYR A 31 -0.26 0.55 -19.84
CA TYR A 31 1.18 0.29 -19.95
C TYR A 31 1.46 -1.15 -20.37
N ALA A 32 2.70 -1.39 -20.82
CA ALA A 32 3.19 -2.73 -21.11
C ALA A 32 3.83 -3.33 -19.86
N SER A 33 3.34 -4.49 -19.44
CA SER A 33 3.77 -5.21 -18.24
C SER A 33 4.23 -6.63 -18.59
N GLY A 34 4.77 -7.36 -17.60
CA GLY A 34 5.13 -8.77 -17.73
C GLY A 34 6.08 -9.06 -18.90
N VAL A 35 7.02 -8.13 -19.15
CA VAL A 35 7.89 -8.19 -20.32
C VAL A 35 8.86 -9.36 -20.15
N LYS A 36 8.81 -10.31 -21.10
CA LYS A 36 9.60 -11.54 -21.04
C LYS A 36 10.16 -11.89 -22.40
N GLN A 37 11.48 -12.11 -22.47
CA GLN A 37 12.14 -12.55 -23.69
C GLN A 37 12.52 -14.03 -23.62
N VAL A 38 12.02 -14.83 -24.58
CA VAL A 38 12.42 -16.23 -24.77
C VAL A 38 13.00 -16.39 -26.17
N GLY A 39 14.33 -16.51 -26.25
CA GLY A 39 15.04 -16.50 -27.53
C GLY A 39 14.91 -15.13 -28.20
N ASN A 40 14.32 -15.09 -29.40
CA ASN A 40 14.08 -13.84 -30.14
C ASN A 40 12.65 -13.31 -29.97
N THR A 41 11.78 -14.00 -29.24
CA THR A 41 10.41 -13.55 -29.02
C THR A 41 10.31 -12.82 -27.70
N VAL A 42 9.87 -11.57 -27.73
CA VAL A 42 9.46 -10.82 -26.54
C VAL A 42 7.94 -10.94 -26.42
N THR A 43 7.47 -11.21 -25.21
CA THR A 43 6.06 -11.18 -24.80
C THR A 43 5.86 -10.01 -23.84
N TYR A 44 4.71 -9.33 -23.92
CA TYR A 44 4.27 -8.35 -22.94
C TYR A 44 2.75 -8.40 -22.78
N VAL A 45 2.23 -7.81 -21.71
CA VAL A 45 0.81 -7.73 -21.39
C VAL A 45 0.39 -6.27 -21.36
N LEU A 46 -0.73 -5.92 -21.97
CA LEU A 46 -1.38 -4.63 -21.78
C LEU A 46 -2.46 -4.77 -20.71
N ASN A 47 -2.41 -3.92 -19.69
CA ASN A 47 -3.42 -3.83 -18.63
C ASN A 47 -4.76 -3.27 -19.14
N GLU A 48 -4.77 -2.47 -20.21
CA GLU A 48 -5.98 -1.90 -20.83
C GLU A 48 -5.82 -1.78 -22.37
N GLU A 49 -6.90 -1.41 -23.05
CA GLU A 49 -6.78 -0.91 -24.42
C GLU A 49 -5.91 0.36 -24.51
N ALA A 50 -5.16 0.46 -25.61
CA ALA A 50 -4.26 1.58 -25.90
C ALA A 50 -4.59 2.17 -27.28
N ASP A 51 -4.47 3.49 -27.40
CA ASP A 51 -4.65 4.17 -28.68
C ASP A 51 -3.54 3.79 -29.65
N THR A 52 -2.30 3.78 -29.16
CA THR A 52 -1.13 3.36 -29.93
C THR A 52 -0.18 2.54 -29.06
N VAL A 53 0.45 1.53 -29.66
CA VAL A 53 1.63 0.86 -29.12
C VAL A 53 2.75 0.97 -30.14
N THR A 54 3.85 1.60 -29.75
CA THR A 54 5.05 1.79 -30.56
C THR A 54 6.20 1.01 -29.95
N ILE A 55 6.71 0.03 -30.70
CA ILE A 55 7.90 -0.74 -30.30
C ILE A 55 9.09 -0.22 -31.09
N THR A 56 10.01 0.43 -30.39
CA THR A 56 11.31 0.86 -30.93
C THR A 56 12.34 -0.23 -30.66
N ARG A 57 13.19 -0.51 -31.64
CA ARG A 57 14.30 -1.48 -31.54
C ARG A 57 15.56 -0.84 -32.07
N ASP A 58 16.70 -1.17 -31.48
CA ASP A 58 18.00 -0.56 -31.82
C ASP A 58 18.35 -0.66 -33.32
N GLY A 59 18.49 0.49 -33.99
CA GLY A 59 18.81 0.53 -35.43
C GLY A 59 17.72 -0.02 -36.36
N GLY A 60 16.55 -0.37 -35.83
CA GLY A 60 15.38 -0.86 -36.58
C GLY A 60 14.39 0.25 -36.95
N SER A 61 13.39 -0.10 -37.76
CA SER A 61 12.19 0.72 -37.89
C SER A 61 11.20 0.36 -36.79
N ALA A 62 10.55 1.39 -36.22
CA ALA A 62 9.52 1.22 -35.19
C ALA A 62 8.35 0.37 -35.71
N LEU A 63 7.84 -0.51 -34.85
CA LEU A 63 6.62 -1.27 -35.10
C LEU A 63 5.47 -0.54 -34.41
N VAL A 64 4.49 -0.07 -35.18
CA VAL A 64 3.38 0.73 -34.65
C VAL A 64 2.07 -0.01 -34.84
N SER A 65 1.34 -0.19 -33.75
CA SER A 65 -0.01 -0.75 -33.70
C SER A 65 -0.98 0.31 -33.18
N ASN A 66 -2.20 0.37 -33.71
CA ASN A 66 -3.21 1.36 -33.31
C ASN A 66 -4.46 0.63 -32.80
N ASN A 67 -5.17 1.22 -31.84
CA ASN A 67 -6.37 0.66 -31.19
C ASN A 67 -6.11 -0.77 -30.70
N VAL A 68 -5.08 -0.93 -29.88
CA VAL A 68 -4.64 -2.23 -29.36
C VAL A 68 -5.50 -2.58 -28.16
N ALA A 69 -6.18 -3.71 -28.18
CA ALA A 69 -6.99 -4.13 -27.04
C ALA A 69 -6.11 -4.54 -25.85
N ARG A 70 -6.67 -4.59 -24.65
CA ARG A 70 -6.09 -5.32 -23.52
C ARG A 70 -5.68 -6.75 -23.93
N GLY A 71 -4.57 -7.25 -23.39
CA GLY A 71 -4.20 -8.67 -23.49
C GLY A 71 -2.71 -8.91 -23.71
N VAL A 72 -2.38 -10.13 -24.13
CA VAL A 72 -0.99 -10.59 -24.30
C VAL A 72 -0.54 -10.44 -25.76
N TYR A 73 0.63 -9.84 -25.96
CA TYR A 73 1.20 -9.52 -27.26
C TYR A 73 2.65 -9.98 -27.38
N THR A 74 3.13 -10.09 -28.63
CA THR A 74 4.52 -10.49 -28.90
C THR A 74 5.14 -9.70 -30.04
N PHE A 75 6.46 -9.61 -30.06
CA PHE A 75 7.24 -9.12 -31.19
C PHE A 75 8.61 -9.83 -31.30
N ASP A 76 9.26 -9.67 -32.45
CA ASP A 76 10.52 -10.34 -32.80
C ASP A 76 11.73 -9.40 -32.63
N MET A 77 12.73 -9.91 -31.92
CA MET A 77 14.03 -9.29 -31.64
C MET A 77 15.16 -9.86 -32.51
N THR A 78 14.84 -10.58 -33.59
CA THR A 78 15.88 -11.12 -34.48
C THR A 78 16.75 -10.00 -35.07
N GLY A 79 18.02 -9.94 -34.63
CA GLY A 79 19.00 -8.98 -35.10
C GLY A 79 19.04 -7.65 -34.33
N PHE A 80 18.36 -7.58 -33.20
CA PHE A 80 18.25 -6.43 -32.31
C PHE A 80 18.73 -6.82 -30.90
N ALA A 81 19.22 -5.85 -30.14
CA ALA A 81 19.68 -6.02 -28.76
C ALA A 81 18.72 -5.39 -27.75
N ASP A 82 18.24 -4.18 -28.05
CA ASP A 82 17.49 -3.35 -27.10
C ASP A 82 16.14 -2.93 -27.71
N PHE A 83 15.15 -2.71 -26.85
CA PHE A 83 13.82 -2.24 -27.24
C PHE A 83 13.16 -1.35 -26.20
N GLU A 84 12.20 -0.56 -26.66
CA GLU A 84 11.27 0.21 -25.85
C GLU A 84 9.85 -0.09 -26.33
N ILE A 85 8.92 -0.28 -25.40
CA ILE A 85 7.48 -0.44 -25.67
C ILE A 85 6.80 0.82 -25.14
N GLN A 86 6.50 1.75 -26.04
CA GLN A 86 5.71 2.93 -25.73
C GLN A 86 4.23 2.62 -25.92
N VAL A 87 3.42 3.00 -24.93
CA VAL A 87 1.98 2.85 -24.91
C VAL A 87 1.36 4.23 -24.71
N ASP A 88 0.57 4.67 -25.69
CA ASP A 88 -0.11 5.96 -25.68
C ASP A 88 -1.62 5.77 -25.54
N HIS A 89 -2.25 6.62 -24.74
CA HIS A 89 -3.70 6.63 -24.57
C HIS A 89 -4.23 8.00 -24.13
N SER A 90 -5.47 8.29 -24.48
CA SER A 90 -6.20 9.49 -24.10
C SER A 90 -7.58 9.13 -23.55
N ALA A 91 -7.76 9.29 -22.24
CA ALA A 91 -9.05 9.11 -21.56
C ALA A 91 -9.51 10.41 -20.85
N PRO A 92 -10.80 10.56 -20.49
CA PRO A 92 -11.24 11.67 -19.65
C PRO A 92 -10.49 11.72 -18.32
N VAL A 93 -9.88 12.85 -17.98
CA VAL A 93 -9.15 13.05 -16.72
C VAL A 93 -10.07 12.92 -15.50
N GLY A 94 -9.54 12.29 -14.46
CA GLY A 94 -10.09 12.31 -13.11
C GLY A 94 -10.90 11.06 -12.78
N TRP A 95 -11.07 10.86 -11.48
CA TRP A 95 -11.67 9.65 -10.92
C TRP A 95 -13.19 9.72 -10.71
N ALA A 96 -13.84 10.81 -11.11
CA ALA A 96 -15.20 11.18 -10.69
C ALA A 96 -16.30 10.14 -11.03
N SER A 97 -17.43 10.15 -10.30
CA SER A 97 -18.57 9.30 -10.64
C SER A 97 -19.35 9.82 -11.86
N VAL A 98 -19.89 8.91 -12.69
CA VAL A 98 -20.92 9.23 -13.68
C VAL A 98 -22.26 8.65 -13.22
N ALA A 99 -23.35 9.37 -13.45
CA ALA A 99 -24.68 9.10 -12.89
C ALA A 99 -25.27 7.69 -13.11
N ASN A 100 -24.63 6.79 -13.86
CA ASN A 100 -25.04 5.39 -14.06
C ASN A 100 -23.85 4.48 -14.46
N GLY A 101 -22.65 4.67 -13.90
CA GLY A 101 -21.51 3.82 -14.23
C GLY A 101 -20.21 4.15 -13.50
N PHE A 102 -19.22 3.28 -13.72
CA PHE A 102 -17.88 3.42 -13.18
C PHE A 102 -17.01 4.22 -14.16
N GLN A 103 -16.70 5.48 -13.87
CA GLN A 103 -15.81 6.26 -14.72
C GLN A 103 -14.39 5.69 -14.63
N ASN A 104 -13.73 5.60 -15.79
CA ASN A 104 -12.37 5.10 -15.92
C ASN A 104 -12.11 3.74 -15.26
N GLN A 105 -13.16 2.91 -15.09
CA GLN A 105 -12.94 1.50 -14.77
C GLN A 105 -12.34 0.81 -15.99
N ILE A 106 -11.15 0.26 -15.78
CA ILE A 106 -10.39 -0.41 -16.82
C ILE A 106 -10.71 -1.90 -16.79
N SER A 107 -10.96 -2.49 -15.60
CA SER A 107 -11.30 -3.92 -15.48
C SER A 107 -12.62 -4.27 -16.18
N SER A 108 -12.67 -5.44 -16.84
CA SER A 108 -13.91 -5.92 -17.47
C SER A 108 -14.85 -6.58 -16.44
N GLU A 109 -16.11 -6.14 -16.40
CA GLU A 109 -17.16 -6.76 -15.59
C GLU A 109 -17.48 -8.21 -16.00
N SER A 110 -17.12 -8.61 -17.22
CA SER A 110 -17.33 -9.98 -17.71
C SER A 110 -16.17 -10.93 -17.39
N ASN A 111 -15.07 -10.43 -16.83
CA ASN A 111 -13.93 -11.26 -16.47
C ASN A 111 -14.16 -11.97 -15.13
N GLN A 112 -14.50 -13.26 -15.22
CA GLN A 112 -14.77 -14.09 -14.05
C GLN A 112 -13.53 -14.39 -13.20
N PHE A 113 -12.30 -14.20 -13.71
CA PHE A 113 -11.10 -14.34 -12.88
C PHE A 113 -10.97 -13.24 -11.83
N LEU A 114 -11.68 -12.11 -12.02
CA LEU A 114 -11.75 -11.03 -11.04
C LEU A 114 -12.90 -11.21 -10.03
N ASP A 115 -13.80 -12.18 -10.23
CA ASP A 115 -14.81 -12.54 -9.22
C ASP A 115 -14.08 -13.32 -8.10
N ILE A 116 -13.92 -12.71 -6.92
CA ILE A 116 -13.20 -13.28 -5.77
C ILE A 116 -14.08 -13.18 -4.54
N GLU A 117 -14.30 -14.31 -3.84
CA GLU A 117 -15.08 -14.34 -2.61
C GLU A 117 -14.31 -13.61 -1.50
N ARG A 118 -14.93 -12.55 -0.95
CA ARG A 118 -14.46 -11.78 0.21
C ARG A 118 -12.93 -11.65 0.29
N PRO A 119 -12.30 -11.07 -0.75
CA PRO A 119 -10.84 -10.96 -0.88
C PRO A 119 -10.25 -10.29 0.35
N SER A 120 -9.40 -11.01 1.06
CA SER A 120 -8.79 -10.55 2.32
C SER A 120 -7.52 -9.75 2.12
N GLY A 121 -6.84 -9.93 0.99
CA GLY A 121 -5.59 -9.27 0.63
C GLY A 121 -5.45 -9.13 -0.88
N LEU A 122 -4.79 -8.05 -1.29
CA LEU A 122 -4.56 -7.65 -2.67
C LEU A 122 -3.19 -6.98 -2.74
N GLU A 123 -2.41 -7.28 -3.77
CA GLU A 123 -1.17 -6.56 -4.08
C GLU A 123 -0.86 -6.66 -5.57
N VAL A 124 -0.13 -5.69 -6.12
CA VAL A 124 0.33 -5.68 -7.52
C VAL A 124 1.86 -5.61 -7.53
N ASN A 125 2.50 -6.40 -8.39
CA ASN A 125 3.95 -6.30 -8.54
C ASN A 125 4.33 -4.99 -9.24
N LYS A 126 5.11 -4.17 -8.54
CA LYS A 126 5.54 -2.83 -8.95
C LYS A 126 6.98 -2.78 -9.47
N ASN A 127 7.64 -3.92 -9.70
CA ASN A 127 9.03 -3.96 -10.17
C ASN A 127 9.06 -4.00 -11.71
N PRO A 128 9.38 -2.89 -12.40
CA PRO A 128 9.37 -2.84 -13.86
C PRO A 128 10.47 -3.69 -14.52
N GLY A 129 11.51 -4.05 -13.77
CA GLY A 129 12.57 -4.97 -14.23
C GLY A 129 12.16 -6.44 -14.21
N SER A 130 11.01 -6.76 -13.61
CA SER A 130 10.55 -8.13 -13.46
C SER A 130 9.70 -8.62 -14.63
N GLU A 131 9.83 -9.90 -14.99
CA GLU A 131 8.85 -10.57 -15.86
C GLU A 131 7.46 -10.71 -15.20
N HIS A 132 7.35 -10.37 -13.91
CA HIS A 132 6.12 -10.37 -13.14
C HIS A 132 5.52 -8.99 -12.95
N PHE A 133 6.12 -7.94 -13.54
CA PHE A 133 5.60 -6.57 -13.45
C PHE A 133 4.12 -6.48 -13.83
N GLY A 134 3.30 -5.88 -12.98
CA GLY A 134 1.85 -5.74 -13.16
C GLY A 134 1.04 -7.00 -12.85
N ASN A 135 1.65 -8.10 -12.39
CA ASN A 135 0.89 -9.23 -11.87
C ASN A 135 0.10 -8.83 -10.62
N ILE A 136 -1.12 -9.35 -10.53
CA ILE A 136 -2.11 -9.06 -9.48
C ILE A 136 -2.21 -10.29 -8.60
N TYR A 137 -1.99 -10.12 -7.30
CA TYR A 137 -2.04 -11.17 -6.31
C TYR A 137 -3.25 -10.95 -5.41
N ILE A 138 -4.10 -11.98 -5.26
CA ILE A 138 -5.37 -11.85 -4.55
C ILE A 138 -5.54 -13.04 -3.61
N VAL A 139 -5.85 -12.76 -2.35
CA VAL A 139 -6.12 -13.79 -1.34
C VAL A 139 -7.58 -14.19 -1.36
N SER A 140 -7.83 -15.49 -1.41
CA SER A 140 -9.10 -16.10 -0.99
C SER A 140 -8.83 -16.95 0.24
N SER A 141 -9.34 -16.54 1.40
CA SER A 141 -9.17 -17.32 2.63
C SER A 141 -10.25 -18.39 2.82
N THR A 142 -11.16 -18.55 1.86
CA THR A 142 -12.24 -19.54 1.94
C THR A 142 -12.38 -20.31 0.62
N GLU A 143 -13.08 -21.45 0.69
CA GLU A 143 -13.46 -22.29 -0.45
C GLU A 143 -14.89 -22.02 -0.94
N PHE A 144 -15.52 -20.91 -0.51
CA PHE A 144 -16.87 -20.56 -0.94
C PHE A 144 -16.86 -20.04 -2.39
N GLY A 145 -17.93 -20.36 -3.13
CA GLY A 145 -18.12 -19.81 -4.46
C GLY A 145 -18.69 -18.40 -4.40
N THR A 146 -18.43 -17.59 -5.43
CA THR A 146 -18.86 -16.19 -5.44
C THR A 146 -20.36 -16.01 -5.65
N VAL A 147 -20.89 -14.82 -5.37
CA VAL A 147 -22.28 -14.41 -5.68
C VAL A 147 -22.59 -14.50 -7.17
N ASN A 148 -21.58 -14.36 -8.03
CA ASN A 148 -21.66 -14.53 -9.48
C ASN A 148 -21.48 -16.00 -9.93
N GLY A 149 -21.28 -16.92 -8.99
CA GLY A 149 -21.26 -18.36 -9.21
C GLY A 149 -19.90 -18.95 -9.60
N ARG A 150 -18.79 -18.22 -9.42
CA ARG A 150 -17.44 -18.78 -9.62
C ARG A 150 -17.16 -19.79 -8.52
N THR A 151 -16.71 -20.99 -8.87
CA THR A 151 -16.19 -21.96 -7.88
C THR A 151 -14.74 -21.61 -7.54
N MET A 152 -14.41 -21.56 -6.25
CA MET A 152 -13.10 -21.13 -5.76
C MET A 152 -12.44 -22.15 -4.84
N GLY A 153 -11.11 -22.14 -4.81
CA GLY A 153 -10.30 -22.70 -3.73
C GLY A 153 -9.73 -21.60 -2.82
N ASP A 154 -9.24 -22.01 -1.66
CA ASP A 154 -8.50 -21.18 -0.71
C ASP A 154 -7.00 -21.10 -1.07
N GLY A 155 -6.41 -19.92 -0.90
CA GLY A 155 -5.03 -19.62 -1.24
C GLY A 155 -4.85 -18.29 -1.97
N ILE A 156 -3.81 -18.20 -2.78
CA ILE A 156 -3.42 -16.98 -3.49
C ILE A 156 -3.61 -17.18 -4.99
N TYR A 157 -4.43 -16.33 -5.61
CA TYR A 157 -4.60 -16.26 -7.05
C TYR A 157 -3.58 -15.27 -7.62
N VAL A 158 -3.04 -15.57 -8.80
CA VAL A 158 -2.06 -14.70 -9.46
C VAL A 158 -2.49 -14.45 -10.89
N LEU A 159 -3.00 -13.26 -11.15
CA LEU A 159 -3.42 -12.81 -12.48
C LEU A 159 -2.32 -11.97 -13.11
N ASN A 160 -2.25 -11.93 -14.44
CA ASN A 160 -1.47 -10.93 -15.15
C ASN A 160 -2.20 -9.56 -15.14
N ALA A 161 -1.56 -8.52 -15.67
CA ALA A 161 -2.15 -7.18 -15.70
C ALA A 161 -3.44 -7.05 -16.53
N ALA A 162 -3.71 -7.98 -17.45
CA ALA A 162 -4.98 -8.04 -18.18
C ALA A 162 -6.12 -8.67 -17.34
N GLY A 163 -5.80 -9.28 -16.20
CA GLY A 163 -6.71 -9.98 -15.31
C GLY A 163 -6.92 -11.46 -15.66
N ASP A 164 -6.06 -12.06 -16.47
CA ASP A 164 -6.10 -13.51 -16.77
C ASP A 164 -5.12 -14.29 -15.87
N GLU A 165 -5.40 -15.57 -15.59
CA GLU A 165 -4.52 -16.42 -14.78
C GLU A 165 -3.11 -16.57 -15.35
N SER A 166 -2.10 -16.32 -14.51
CA SER A 166 -0.68 -16.36 -14.92
C SER A 166 -0.11 -17.77 -15.09
N ASN A 167 -0.76 -18.81 -14.56
CA ASN A 167 -0.32 -20.21 -14.69
C ASN A 167 -0.94 -20.93 -15.90
N GLY A 168 -1.72 -20.22 -16.72
CA GLY A 168 -2.37 -20.78 -17.91
C GLY A 168 -3.65 -21.57 -17.63
N VAL A 169 -4.20 -21.51 -16.41
CA VAL A 169 -5.57 -21.95 -16.14
C VAL A 169 -6.52 -21.09 -16.98
N THR A 170 -7.41 -21.73 -17.75
CA THR A 170 -8.37 -21.03 -18.63
C THR A 170 -9.82 -21.14 -18.16
N ASP A 171 -10.10 -22.03 -17.20
CA ASP A 171 -11.42 -22.17 -16.59
C ASP A 171 -11.41 -21.44 -15.23
N PRO A 172 -12.17 -20.34 -15.07
CA PRO A 172 -12.23 -19.60 -13.81
C PRO A 172 -12.79 -20.42 -12.63
N ASN A 173 -13.42 -21.58 -12.89
CA ASN A 173 -13.93 -22.49 -11.86
C ASN A 173 -12.95 -23.59 -11.47
N ASP A 174 -11.74 -23.62 -12.05
CA ASP A 174 -10.70 -24.55 -11.63
C ASP A 174 -10.10 -24.09 -10.30
N THR A 175 -10.46 -24.78 -9.22
CA THR A 175 -10.00 -24.43 -7.86
C THR A 175 -8.50 -24.59 -7.67
N SER A 176 -7.79 -25.26 -8.59
CA SER A 176 -6.31 -25.32 -8.57
C SER A 176 -5.64 -24.01 -9.00
N ALA A 177 -6.41 -23.02 -9.46
CA ALA A 177 -5.94 -21.66 -9.64
C ALA A 177 -5.51 -21.00 -8.32
N ALA A 178 -6.12 -21.39 -7.20
CA ALA A 178 -5.68 -21.00 -5.86
C ALA A 178 -4.36 -21.71 -5.53
N ARG A 179 -3.27 -20.94 -5.36
CA ARG A 179 -1.94 -21.46 -5.11
C ARG A 179 -1.62 -21.38 -3.63
N THR A 180 -0.99 -22.43 -3.11
CA THR A 180 -0.65 -22.51 -1.69
C THR A 180 0.84 -22.72 -1.43
N ALA A 181 1.64 -22.98 -2.46
CA ALA A 181 3.03 -23.45 -2.34
C ALA A 181 3.22 -24.61 -1.32
N GLY A 182 2.17 -25.40 -1.08
CA GLY A 182 2.19 -26.53 -0.14
C GLY A 182 1.76 -26.20 1.29
N PHE A 183 1.41 -24.95 1.60
CA PHE A 183 0.80 -24.57 2.88
C PHE A 183 -0.68 -24.99 2.94
N ASP A 184 -1.17 -25.15 4.17
CA ASP A 184 -2.56 -25.47 4.48
C ASP A 184 -3.27 -24.23 5.00
N PHE A 185 -4.13 -23.66 4.17
CA PHE A 185 -4.95 -22.48 4.45
C PHE A 185 -6.39 -22.81 4.85
N THR A 186 -6.69 -24.09 5.05
CA THR A 186 -8.06 -24.54 5.30
C THR A 186 -8.50 -24.30 6.75
N GLY A 187 -9.82 -24.23 6.97
CA GLY A 187 -10.43 -24.30 8.31
C GLY A 187 -10.62 -22.98 9.05
N THR A 188 -10.23 -21.86 8.43
CA THR A 188 -10.47 -20.49 8.92
C THR A 188 -10.82 -19.58 7.74
N SER A 189 -11.21 -18.35 8.01
CA SER A 189 -11.42 -17.32 6.98
C SER A 189 -10.33 -16.24 6.99
N THR A 190 -9.25 -16.44 7.75
CA THR A 190 -8.17 -15.47 7.98
C THR A 190 -6.78 -16.02 7.64
N SER A 191 -6.74 -17.09 6.84
CA SER A 191 -5.53 -17.77 6.38
C SER A 191 -5.67 -18.08 4.88
N PRO A 192 -4.78 -17.58 4.00
CA PRO A 192 -3.88 -16.44 4.26
C PRO A 192 -4.69 -15.16 4.53
N TRP A 193 -4.04 -14.06 4.91
CA TRP A 193 -4.71 -12.79 5.22
C TRP A 193 -4.33 -11.65 4.26
N LYS A 194 -3.21 -10.97 4.47
CA LYS A 194 -2.77 -9.82 3.64
C LYS A 194 -1.54 -10.16 2.81
N LEU A 195 -1.28 -9.36 1.78
CA LEU A 195 -0.15 -9.51 0.89
C LEU A 195 0.71 -8.25 0.86
N SER A 196 1.99 -8.44 0.61
CA SER A 196 2.92 -7.39 0.19
C SER A 196 3.97 -8.02 -0.73
N ILE A 197 4.68 -7.18 -1.49
CA ILE A 197 5.74 -7.61 -2.40
C ILE A 197 7.00 -6.82 -2.06
N GLY A 198 8.11 -7.54 -1.90
CA GLY A 198 9.43 -6.95 -1.71
C GLY A 198 10.04 -6.46 -3.02
N GLU A 199 11.11 -5.67 -2.90
CA GLU A 199 11.87 -5.11 -4.03
C GLU A 199 12.45 -6.22 -4.95
N ASP A 200 12.65 -7.43 -4.43
CA ASP A 200 13.17 -8.60 -5.11
C ASP A 200 12.09 -9.52 -5.72
N ASP A 201 10.85 -9.00 -5.87
CA ASP A 201 9.64 -9.72 -6.27
C ASP A 201 9.13 -10.78 -5.29
N THR A 202 9.77 -10.96 -4.12
CA THR A 202 9.29 -11.91 -3.12
C THR A 202 7.91 -11.50 -2.64
N VAL A 203 6.96 -12.42 -2.71
CA VAL A 203 5.58 -12.19 -2.23
C VAL A 203 5.51 -12.61 -0.77
N TYR A 204 5.12 -11.71 0.11
CA TYR A 204 4.90 -11.99 1.52
C TYR A 204 3.40 -12.12 1.78
N ALA A 205 3.02 -13.10 2.60
CA ALA A 205 1.65 -13.23 3.09
C ALA A 205 1.63 -13.29 4.62
N THR A 206 0.83 -12.43 5.22
CA THR A 206 0.52 -12.50 6.65
C THR A 206 -0.64 -13.45 6.90
N ASP A 207 -0.74 -13.94 8.12
CA ASP A 207 -1.79 -14.84 8.56
C ASP A 207 -2.30 -14.40 9.92
N TRP A 208 -3.63 -14.18 9.97
CA TRP A 208 -4.31 -13.68 11.14
C TRP A 208 -5.03 -14.80 11.91
N SER A 209 -4.87 -16.06 11.51
CA SER A 209 -5.50 -17.16 12.24
C SER A 209 -4.66 -17.63 13.42
N ASP A 210 -5.33 -17.97 14.53
CA ASP A 210 -4.66 -18.56 15.70
C ASP A 210 -3.84 -19.81 15.35
N ALA A 211 -4.32 -20.62 14.39
CA ALA A 211 -3.68 -21.90 14.08
C ALA A 211 -2.50 -21.76 13.10
N LYS A 212 -2.48 -20.71 12.27
CA LYS A 212 -1.53 -20.56 11.16
C LYS A 212 -0.81 -19.20 11.17
N GLY A 213 -0.96 -18.42 12.24
CA GLY A 213 -0.42 -17.08 12.41
C GLY A 213 1.08 -16.97 12.11
N GLY A 214 1.49 -15.80 11.66
CA GLY A 214 2.86 -15.49 11.27
C GLY A 214 2.97 -14.90 9.87
N ILE A 215 4.17 -14.97 9.30
CA ILE A 215 4.50 -14.37 8.00
C ILE A 215 5.19 -15.41 7.11
N ARG A 216 4.68 -15.59 5.90
CA ARG A 216 5.22 -16.46 4.85
C ARG A 216 5.83 -15.63 3.74
N TYR A 217 6.79 -16.21 3.04
CA TYR A 217 7.32 -15.67 1.79
C TYR A 217 7.14 -16.72 0.67
N PHE A 218 6.99 -16.24 -0.56
CA PHE A 218 6.80 -17.05 -1.76
C PHE A 218 7.60 -16.49 -2.92
N ASP A 219 7.98 -17.37 -3.85
CA ASP A 219 8.42 -16.91 -5.16
C ASP A 219 7.26 -16.22 -5.91
N PRO A 220 7.52 -15.38 -6.92
CA PRO A 220 6.49 -14.59 -7.60
C PRO A 220 5.38 -15.43 -8.27
N THR A 221 5.60 -16.74 -8.48
CA THR A 221 4.59 -17.63 -9.06
C THR A 221 3.78 -18.41 -8.01
N ILE A 222 4.10 -18.26 -6.72
CA ILE A 222 3.50 -18.97 -5.57
C ILE A 222 3.60 -20.50 -5.73
N THR A 223 4.74 -20.99 -6.20
CA THR A 223 5.00 -22.44 -6.36
C THR A 223 5.87 -23.01 -5.26
N THR A 224 6.69 -22.14 -4.67
CA THR A 224 7.64 -22.39 -3.60
C THR A 224 7.52 -21.27 -2.58
N GLY A 225 7.87 -21.58 -1.34
CA GLY A 225 7.82 -20.61 -0.26
C GLY A 225 8.25 -21.22 1.06
N GLY A 226 8.27 -20.37 2.07
CA GLY A 226 8.70 -20.72 3.41
C GLY A 226 8.15 -19.75 4.45
N LEU A 227 8.55 -19.95 5.70
CA LEU A 227 8.23 -19.04 6.78
C LEU A 227 9.31 -17.97 6.87
N VAL A 228 8.92 -16.72 7.09
CA VAL A 228 9.84 -15.63 7.43
C VAL A 228 10.27 -15.76 8.90
N LEU A 229 9.29 -15.94 9.78
CA LEU A 229 9.50 -16.12 11.22
C LEU A 229 9.25 -17.59 11.62
N ALA A 230 9.92 -18.06 12.67
CA ALA A 230 9.85 -19.46 13.06
C ALA A 230 8.46 -19.86 13.56
N THR A 231 8.03 -21.06 13.18
CA THR A 231 6.75 -21.71 13.57
C THR A 231 5.50 -21.11 12.90
N GLU A 232 4.39 -21.83 13.01
CA GLU A 232 3.07 -21.36 12.60
C GLU A 232 2.19 -21.32 13.84
N GLY A 233 1.28 -20.34 13.89
CA GLY A 233 0.27 -20.24 14.95
C GLY A 233 0.58 -19.19 15.99
N GLY A 234 -0.49 -18.75 16.65
CA GLY A 234 -0.46 -17.90 17.81
C GLY A 234 0.13 -18.60 19.04
N PRO A 235 0.41 -17.85 20.11
CA PRO A 235 1.15 -18.32 21.28
C PRO A 235 0.55 -19.45 22.11
N VAL A 236 -0.60 -20.01 21.72
CA VAL A 236 -1.21 -21.18 22.36
C VAL A 236 -0.74 -22.52 21.76
N ASP A 237 -0.18 -22.54 20.55
CA ASP A 237 0.13 -23.77 19.80
C ASP A 237 1.60 -23.87 19.33
N GLY A 238 2.55 -23.65 20.24
CA GLY A 238 3.93 -24.11 20.06
C GLY A 238 4.93 -23.13 19.42
N ASN A 239 4.62 -21.83 19.38
CA ASN A 239 5.61 -20.79 19.12
C ASN A 239 6.62 -20.69 20.30
N PRO A 240 7.94 -20.58 20.09
CA PRO A 240 8.85 -20.08 21.12
C PRO A 240 8.36 -18.73 21.67
N ASP A 241 8.07 -18.66 22.98
CA ASP A 241 7.56 -17.48 23.69
C ASP A 241 8.10 -16.15 23.12
N GLY A 242 7.28 -15.46 22.30
CA GLY A 242 7.49 -14.06 21.94
C GLY A 242 8.11 -13.72 20.57
N VAL A 243 8.15 -14.63 19.59
CA VAL A 243 8.59 -14.26 18.22
C VAL A 243 7.48 -13.54 17.45
N HIS A 244 6.29 -14.12 17.39
CA HIS A 244 5.09 -13.53 16.76
C HIS A 244 3.82 -14.25 17.26
N GLY A 245 2.66 -13.81 16.82
CA GLY A 245 1.40 -14.53 16.90
C GLY A 245 0.63 -14.38 15.60
N SER A 246 -0.62 -13.96 15.73
CA SER A 246 -1.56 -13.70 14.65
C SER A 246 -1.32 -12.29 14.09
N ILE A 247 -1.00 -12.21 12.79
CA ILE A 247 -0.60 -10.98 12.12
C ILE A 247 -1.75 -10.47 11.25
N MET A 248 -2.36 -9.36 11.64
CA MET A 248 -3.59 -8.86 11.01
C MET A 248 -3.41 -7.77 9.96
N SER A 249 -2.21 -7.23 9.80
CA SER A 249 -1.92 -6.21 8.78
C SER A 249 -1.18 -6.79 7.58
N VAL A 250 -0.93 -5.97 6.56
CA VAL A 250 0.16 -6.24 5.62
C VAL A 250 1.50 -6.31 6.35
N ALA A 251 2.45 -7.07 5.79
CA ALA A 251 3.84 -7.04 6.24
C ALA A 251 4.59 -6.00 5.41
N SER A 252 4.91 -4.84 5.96
CA SER A 252 5.80 -3.89 5.28
C SER A 252 7.23 -4.42 5.36
N VAL A 253 7.92 -4.50 4.22
CA VAL A 253 9.24 -5.12 4.13
C VAL A 253 10.24 -4.18 3.46
N THR A 254 11.52 -4.30 3.83
CA THR A 254 12.66 -3.71 3.13
C THR A 254 13.79 -4.74 3.06
N GLY A 255 14.61 -4.72 2.02
CA GLY A 255 15.64 -5.74 1.80
C GLY A 255 15.03 -7.11 1.52
N SER A 256 15.85 -8.17 1.60
CA SER A 256 15.41 -9.52 1.24
C SER A 256 16.09 -10.63 2.05
N LEU A 257 15.47 -11.81 2.07
CA LEU A 257 16.10 -13.01 2.65
C LEU A 257 17.37 -13.38 1.87
N ALA A 258 17.35 -13.20 0.56
CA ALA A 258 18.49 -13.50 -0.31
C ALA A 258 19.64 -12.50 -0.13
N GLY A 259 19.33 -11.21 0.03
CA GLY A 259 20.28 -10.13 0.33
C GLY A 259 20.86 -10.22 1.73
N GLY A 260 20.12 -10.83 2.66
CA GLY A 260 20.57 -11.06 4.03
C GLY A 260 20.24 -9.91 4.99
N ASP A 261 19.37 -9.01 4.56
CA ASP A 261 19.06 -7.71 5.17
C ASP A 261 17.56 -7.47 5.35
N LEU A 262 16.71 -8.50 5.17
CA LEU A 262 15.27 -8.38 5.36
C LEU A 262 14.91 -7.78 6.73
N VAL A 263 14.11 -6.71 6.69
CA VAL A 263 13.43 -6.13 7.84
C VAL A 263 11.93 -6.13 7.56
N VAL A 264 11.14 -6.48 8.58
CA VAL A 264 9.69 -6.57 8.48
C VAL A 264 9.03 -5.76 9.57
N TRP A 265 7.95 -5.05 9.24
CA TRP A 265 7.03 -4.42 10.17
C TRP A 265 5.62 -4.96 9.97
N ALA A 266 4.94 -5.26 11.07
CA ALA A 266 3.55 -5.72 11.02
C ALA A 266 2.85 -5.49 12.36
N MET A 267 1.51 -5.58 12.32
CA MET A 267 0.62 -5.56 13.46
C MET A 267 0.39 -6.97 13.99
N ASP A 268 0.65 -7.18 15.28
CA ASP A 268 0.46 -8.46 15.97
C ASP A 268 -0.60 -8.34 17.06
N GLU A 269 -1.64 -9.17 16.98
CA GLU A 269 -2.77 -9.15 17.94
C GLU A 269 -2.41 -9.80 19.29
N ASP A 270 -1.51 -10.77 19.26
CA ASP A 270 -1.27 -11.66 20.40
C ASP A 270 -0.13 -11.16 21.30
N LEU A 271 0.85 -10.45 20.73
CA LEU A 271 1.96 -9.89 21.48
C LEU A 271 1.53 -8.62 22.24
N ALA A 272 1.62 -8.65 23.57
CA ALA A 272 1.52 -7.45 24.42
C ALA A 272 2.69 -6.49 24.18
N ASN A 273 2.61 -5.24 24.67
CA ASN A 273 3.70 -4.25 24.61
C ASN A 273 5.06 -4.70 25.20
N ASN A 274 5.12 -5.89 25.78
CA ASN A 274 6.32 -6.68 25.92
C ASN A 274 6.11 -8.04 25.24
N HIS A 275 6.90 -8.36 24.22
CA HIS A 275 6.80 -9.62 23.47
C HIS A 275 6.96 -10.88 24.34
N LEU A 276 7.55 -10.78 25.54
CA LEU A 276 7.64 -11.88 26.50
C LEU A 276 6.37 -12.07 27.35
N ASP A 277 5.49 -11.08 27.39
CA ASP A 277 4.21 -11.17 28.08
C ASP A 277 3.18 -11.81 27.15
N VAL A 278 3.46 -13.07 26.84
CA VAL A 278 2.60 -13.96 26.08
C VAL A 278 1.64 -14.62 27.06
N VAL A 279 0.38 -14.20 27.09
CA VAL A 279 -0.53 -14.65 28.14
C VAL A 279 -0.98 -16.08 27.88
N ASN A 280 -0.42 -16.99 28.67
CA ASN A 280 -0.84 -18.38 28.82
C ASN A 280 -2.15 -18.43 29.65
N SER A 281 -3.32 -18.05 29.09
CA SER A 281 -4.58 -18.03 29.85
C SER A 281 -5.72 -18.80 29.18
N GLY A 282 -5.99 -20.00 29.70
CA GLY A 282 -7.25 -20.73 29.54
C GLY A 282 -8.48 -20.04 30.18
N ALA A 283 -8.55 -18.71 30.11
CA ALA A 283 -9.68 -17.89 30.50
C ALA A 283 -9.75 -16.67 29.55
N VAL A 284 -10.70 -16.72 28.64
CA VAL A 284 -11.43 -15.62 27.95
C VAL A 284 -10.75 -14.24 27.87
N SER A 285 -10.62 -13.77 26.62
CA SER A 285 -10.56 -12.37 26.15
C SER A 285 -9.40 -11.50 26.66
N ASN A 286 -8.36 -11.37 25.85
CA ASN A 286 -7.52 -10.18 25.80
C ASN A 286 -6.68 -10.23 24.51
N ASN A 287 -7.25 -9.71 23.41
CA ASN A 287 -6.42 -9.13 22.37
C ASN A 287 -5.54 -8.06 23.07
N ASN A 288 -4.24 -8.20 22.89
CA ASN A 288 -3.24 -7.57 23.74
C ASN A 288 -2.78 -6.20 23.23
N GLY A 289 -3.50 -5.65 22.24
CA GLY A 289 -3.41 -4.25 21.83
C GLY A 289 -2.99 -4.03 20.38
N ASN A 290 -2.96 -5.07 19.54
CA ASN A 290 -2.63 -4.98 18.11
C ASN A 290 -1.37 -4.13 17.84
N HIS A 291 -0.31 -4.39 18.59
CA HIS A 291 0.89 -3.55 18.57
C HIS A 291 1.65 -3.65 17.25
N ILE A 292 2.36 -2.57 16.90
CA ILE A 292 3.23 -2.56 15.72
C ILE A 292 4.63 -2.95 16.14
N TRP A 293 5.14 -3.98 15.47
CA TRP A 293 6.43 -4.60 15.75
C TRP A 293 7.33 -4.54 14.53
N LYS A 294 8.64 -4.55 14.80
CA LYS A 294 9.71 -4.64 13.81
C LYS A 294 10.54 -5.89 14.06
N TRP A 295 10.83 -6.66 13.01
CA TRP A 295 11.76 -7.78 13.03
C TRP A 295 12.94 -7.50 12.11
N ASN A 296 14.15 -7.49 12.66
CA ASN A 296 15.39 -7.47 11.87
C ASN A 296 15.75 -8.91 11.46
N VAL A 297 15.05 -9.45 10.45
CA VAL A 297 15.08 -10.88 10.06
C VAL A 297 16.43 -11.30 9.49
N GLY A 298 17.04 -10.46 8.65
CA GLY A 298 18.25 -10.78 7.91
C GLY A 298 18.04 -11.92 6.92
N GLY A 299 19.07 -12.75 6.67
CA GLY A 299 19.04 -13.81 5.64
C GLY A 299 18.63 -15.21 6.11
N THR A 300 17.94 -15.33 7.24
CA THR A 300 17.58 -16.63 7.81
C THR A 300 16.09 -16.89 7.70
N GLU A 301 15.71 -17.91 6.93
CA GLU A 301 14.34 -18.41 6.90
C GLU A 301 13.91 -18.98 8.27
N ALA A 302 12.61 -18.92 8.55
CA ALA A 302 12.03 -19.32 9.82
C ALA A 302 12.83 -18.76 11.01
N SER A 303 13.07 -17.44 10.96
CA SER A 303 13.90 -16.74 11.93
C SER A 303 13.25 -16.73 13.31
N THR A 304 14.06 -16.98 14.35
CA THR A 304 13.65 -16.85 15.75
C THR A 304 14.02 -15.48 16.32
N VAL A 305 14.22 -14.46 15.48
CA VAL A 305 14.54 -13.11 15.93
C VAL A 305 13.36 -12.54 16.72
N LEU A 306 13.65 -11.91 17.85
CA LEU A 306 12.63 -11.30 18.69
C LEU A 306 12.28 -9.90 18.14
N PRO A 307 11.01 -9.49 18.20
CA PRO A 307 10.59 -8.20 17.68
C PRO A 307 10.97 -7.03 18.59
N GLU A 308 11.10 -5.86 17.98
CA GLU A 308 11.20 -4.55 18.63
C GLU A 308 9.84 -3.85 18.57
N LEU A 309 9.33 -3.38 19.71
CA LEU A 309 8.08 -2.61 19.75
C LEU A 309 8.32 -1.26 19.09
N VAL A 310 7.53 -0.93 18.08
CA VAL A 310 7.58 0.37 17.39
C VAL A 310 6.50 1.29 17.94
N ILE A 311 5.25 0.83 17.98
CA ILE A 311 4.12 1.65 18.45
C ILE A 311 3.33 0.91 19.54
N ASP A 312 3.36 1.48 20.75
CA ASP A 312 2.54 1.03 21.87
C ASP A 312 1.13 1.63 21.79
N LEU A 313 0.21 0.90 21.16
CA LEU A 313 -1.19 1.32 21.03
C LEU A 313 -1.95 1.41 22.36
N THR A 314 -1.41 0.92 23.49
CA THR A 314 -2.04 1.15 24.80
C THR A 314 -1.88 2.60 25.28
N THR A 315 -0.96 3.34 24.68
CA THR A 315 -0.66 4.74 25.03
C THR A 315 -1.48 5.75 24.24
N ILE A 316 -2.09 5.32 23.13
CA ILE A 316 -3.01 6.13 22.34
C ILE A 316 -4.32 6.18 23.13
N GLY A 317 -4.64 7.38 23.65
CA GLY A 317 -5.62 7.55 24.72
C GLY A 317 -7.03 7.01 24.42
N PRO A 318 -7.83 6.66 25.45
CA PRO A 318 -9.24 6.35 25.27
C PRO A 318 -9.97 7.60 24.77
N ASN A 319 -10.46 7.56 23.55
CA ASN A 319 -11.18 8.66 22.92
C ASN A 319 -12.66 8.76 23.36
N GLY A 320 -13.00 8.32 24.56
CA GLY A 320 -14.35 8.40 25.14
C GLY A 320 -14.76 7.10 25.81
N ASP A 321 -15.48 7.20 26.93
CA ASP A 321 -16.02 6.16 27.82
C ASP A 321 -15.81 4.68 27.41
N ASN A 322 -14.65 4.11 27.76
CA ASN A 322 -14.38 2.66 27.69
C ASN A 322 -15.12 1.89 28.79
N THR A 323 -16.45 1.97 28.83
CA THR A 323 -17.26 1.01 29.59
C THR A 323 -17.95 0.04 28.64
N PHE A 324 -17.17 -0.82 27.98
CA PHE A 324 -17.69 -2.13 27.62
C PHE A 324 -17.80 -2.98 28.89
N SER A 325 -18.87 -3.77 28.98
CA SER A 325 -19.32 -4.49 30.18
C SER A 325 -18.40 -5.61 30.66
N ASP A 326 -17.23 -5.81 30.05
CA ASP A 326 -16.27 -6.86 30.39
C ASP A 326 -15.08 -6.37 31.25
N GLY A 327 -14.90 -5.05 31.40
CA GLY A 327 -13.85 -4.49 32.25
C GLY A 327 -12.44 -4.57 31.66
N ALA A 328 -12.30 -4.80 30.35
CA ALA A 328 -11.06 -4.56 29.62
C ALA A 328 -10.87 -3.03 29.45
N GLY A 329 -9.64 -2.52 29.64
CA GLY A 329 -9.34 -1.08 29.74
C GLY A 329 -9.45 -0.28 28.43
N PRO A 330 -8.60 0.76 28.20
CA PRO A 330 -8.55 1.47 26.93
C PRO A 330 -8.08 0.50 25.84
N VAL A 331 -9.02 -0.01 25.07
CA VAL A 331 -8.83 -1.15 24.18
C VAL A 331 -9.16 -0.65 22.77
N MET A 332 -8.20 0.08 22.20
CA MET A 332 -8.18 0.37 20.77
C MET A 332 -7.81 -0.94 20.06
N PHE A 333 -8.41 -1.20 18.90
CA PHE A 333 -8.02 -2.32 18.03
C PHE A 333 -8.17 -3.70 18.70
N THR A 334 -9.37 -4.07 19.14
CA THR A 334 -9.68 -5.48 19.43
C THR A 334 -10.80 -6.00 18.58
N ASP A 335 -10.74 -7.26 18.14
CA ASP A 335 -11.85 -7.93 17.46
C ASP A 335 -13.05 -8.05 18.39
N ILE A 336 -13.84 -6.98 18.47
CA ILE A 336 -15.13 -6.94 19.09
C ILE A 336 -16.11 -6.61 17.97
N ARG A 337 -16.88 -7.63 17.57
CA ARG A 337 -17.97 -7.55 16.57
C ARG A 337 -17.48 -7.41 15.11
N GLY A 338 -16.35 -8.02 14.77
CA GLY A 338 -15.84 -8.10 13.38
C GLY A 338 -15.23 -6.81 12.87
N VAL A 339 -14.68 -6.04 13.79
CA VAL A 339 -13.85 -4.88 13.52
C VAL A 339 -12.41 -5.34 13.42
N TRP A 340 -11.75 -5.05 12.30
CA TRP A 340 -10.34 -5.37 12.08
C TRP A 340 -9.57 -4.09 11.76
N ALA A 341 -8.28 -4.08 12.05
CA ALA A 341 -7.39 -2.95 11.78
C ALA A 341 -6.48 -3.28 10.59
N ASP A 342 -6.03 -2.25 9.87
CA ASP A 342 -4.90 -2.40 8.95
C ASP A 342 -3.76 -1.47 9.37
N PHE A 343 -2.57 -1.86 8.95
CA PHE A 343 -1.35 -1.11 9.15
C PHE A 343 -0.53 -1.21 7.87
N TRP A 344 -0.06 -0.07 7.38
CA TRP A 344 0.86 -0.02 6.26
C TRP A 344 1.91 1.06 6.50
N ARG A 345 3.17 0.72 6.22
CA ARG A 345 4.30 1.65 6.23
C ARG A 345 4.58 2.11 4.80
N ASP A 346 4.61 3.42 4.61
CA ASP A 346 5.03 4.04 3.37
C ASP A 346 6.54 3.84 3.14
N PRO A 347 6.96 3.29 1.98
CA PRO A 347 8.37 3.09 1.69
C PRO A 347 9.13 4.42 1.56
N GLU A 348 8.51 5.50 1.08
CA GLU A 348 9.18 6.77 0.80
C GLU A 348 9.38 7.58 2.08
N THR A 349 8.28 7.86 2.79
CA THR A 349 8.33 8.70 4.00
C THR A 349 8.69 7.91 5.25
N GLY A 350 8.46 6.60 5.24
CA GLY A 350 8.55 5.75 6.42
C GLY A 350 7.41 5.92 7.42
N ASN A 351 6.43 6.78 7.14
CA ASN A 351 5.26 6.99 7.97
C ASN A 351 4.41 5.72 8.04
N PHE A 352 3.76 5.51 9.18
CA PHE A 352 2.82 4.43 9.40
C PHE A 352 1.39 4.95 9.30
N TYR A 353 0.60 4.36 8.40
CA TYR A 353 -0.81 4.65 8.22
C TYR A 353 -1.61 3.50 8.82
N MET A 354 -2.52 3.84 9.72
CA MET A 354 -3.33 2.87 10.45
C MET A 354 -4.79 3.18 10.28
N THR A 355 -5.58 2.15 10.01
CA THR A 355 -7.02 2.26 9.80
C THR A 355 -7.77 1.33 10.72
N GLN A 356 -8.97 1.75 11.13
CA GLN A 356 -9.85 0.91 11.92
C GLN A 356 -11.33 1.27 11.71
N PRO A 357 -12.05 0.56 10.84
CA PRO A 357 -13.47 0.81 10.64
C PRO A 357 -14.28 0.57 11.93
N ARG A 358 -15.17 1.50 12.31
CA ARG A 358 -16.01 1.49 13.52
C ARG A 358 -17.44 1.94 13.19
N ASN A 359 -18.43 1.27 13.79
CA ASN A 359 -19.85 1.64 13.62
C ASN A 359 -20.25 2.83 14.49
N ASP A 360 -19.76 2.87 15.74
CA ASP A 360 -20.18 3.87 16.72
C ASP A 360 -19.37 5.17 16.61
N GLY A 361 -18.25 5.20 15.88
CA GLY A 361 -17.52 6.41 15.47
C GLY A 361 -16.76 7.20 16.54
N ASN A 362 -16.76 6.76 17.79
CA ASN A 362 -16.18 7.53 18.90
C ASN A 362 -14.66 7.35 19.05
N GLU A 363 -14.03 6.60 18.14
CA GLU A 363 -12.59 6.43 17.98
C GLU A 363 -12.08 6.98 16.64
N ALA A 364 -10.77 7.11 16.49
CA ALA A 364 -10.15 7.56 15.24
C ALA A 364 -10.13 6.43 14.21
N GLY A 365 -10.74 6.63 13.05
CA GLY A 365 -10.70 5.71 11.92
C GLY A 365 -9.40 5.75 11.10
N LEU A 366 -8.66 6.86 11.14
CA LEU A 366 -7.33 7.01 10.53
C LEU A 366 -6.34 7.65 11.53
N LEU A 367 -5.24 6.95 11.77
CA LEU A 367 -4.08 7.47 12.51
C LEU A 367 -2.84 7.43 11.61
N ILE A 368 -1.98 8.43 11.74
CA ILE A 368 -0.70 8.46 11.04
C ILE A 368 0.42 8.72 12.05
N PHE A 369 1.48 7.94 11.98
CA PHE A 369 2.66 8.06 12.82
C PHE A 369 3.89 8.27 11.93
N ASP A 370 4.91 8.95 12.46
CA ASP A 370 6.22 9.02 11.80
C ASP A 370 6.97 7.68 11.92
N ALA A 371 8.10 7.56 11.22
CA ALA A 371 8.93 6.36 11.23
C ALA A 371 9.47 5.95 12.62
N ASP A 372 9.47 6.88 13.59
CA ASP A 372 9.89 6.64 14.98
C ASP A 372 8.72 6.25 15.90
N GLY A 373 7.49 6.24 15.37
CA GLY A 373 6.27 5.88 16.10
C GLY A 373 5.60 7.03 16.85
N ASN A 374 5.93 8.29 16.54
CA ASN A 374 5.23 9.45 17.10
C ASN A 374 3.98 9.78 16.29
N GLU A 375 2.87 10.06 16.98
CA GLU A 375 1.61 10.44 16.33
C GLU A 375 1.75 11.77 15.57
N LEU A 376 1.45 11.75 14.27
CA LEU A 376 1.42 12.91 13.39
C LEU A 376 -0.01 13.39 13.13
N PHE A 377 -0.97 12.46 13.04
CA PHE A 377 -2.35 12.77 12.72
C PHE A 377 -3.33 11.82 13.40
N ASN A 378 -4.43 12.40 13.86
CA ASN A 378 -5.55 11.70 14.47
C ASN A 378 -6.86 12.23 13.87
N SER A 379 -7.51 11.39 13.06
CA SER A 379 -8.71 11.78 12.32
C SER A 379 -9.83 12.26 13.22
N ARG A 380 -10.00 11.64 14.39
CA ARG A 380 -11.04 12.05 15.34
C ARG A 380 -10.74 13.43 15.94
N GLU A 381 -9.51 13.67 16.37
CA GLU A 381 -9.14 14.98 16.90
C GLU A 381 -9.29 16.07 15.84
N TRP A 382 -8.90 15.77 14.59
CA TRP A 382 -9.09 16.66 13.45
C TRP A 382 -10.58 16.93 13.18
N THR A 383 -11.42 15.88 13.19
CA THR A 383 -12.88 15.97 13.04
C THR A 383 -13.48 16.93 14.07
N LEU A 384 -13.15 16.72 15.35
CA LEU A 384 -13.62 17.56 16.46
C LEU A 384 -13.14 19.01 16.34
N ALA A 385 -11.87 19.21 15.98
CA ALA A 385 -11.27 20.53 15.84
C ALA A 385 -11.92 21.36 14.73
N ASN A 386 -12.45 20.71 13.70
CA ASN A 386 -13.15 21.35 12.58
C ASN A 386 -14.68 21.43 12.77
N GLY A 387 -15.19 20.99 13.93
CA GLY A 387 -16.63 21.00 14.22
C GLY A 387 -17.42 20.08 13.29
N LEU A 388 -16.76 19.04 12.79
CA LEU A 388 -17.37 17.97 12.01
C LEU A 388 -17.86 16.87 12.96
N ASP A 389 -18.88 16.15 12.53
CA ASP A 389 -19.47 15.02 13.25
C ASP A 389 -20.13 14.13 12.22
N GLY A 390 -19.79 12.84 12.19
CA GLY A 390 -20.45 11.91 11.26
C GLY A 390 -21.52 11.02 11.90
N PHE A 391 -22.31 10.38 11.03
CA PHE A 391 -23.52 9.60 11.29
C PHE A 391 -23.44 8.44 12.30
N VAL A 392 -24.55 8.14 13.00
CA VAL A 392 -24.70 6.94 13.84
C VAL A 392 -25.66 5.95 13.20
N ASP A 393 -25.24 4.69 13.03
CA ASP A 393 -26.05 3.60 12.44
C ASP A 393 -27.39 3.32 13.16
N ASP A 394 -27.59 3.82 14.39
CA ASP A 394 -28.82 3.70 15.16
C ASP A 394 -29.19 5.01 15.88
N ILE A 395 -30.06 5.79 15.24
CA ILE A 395 -30.58 7.08 15.76
C ILE A 395 -31.33 6.93 17.09
N ASP A 396 -31.80 5.72 17.41
CA ASP A 396 -32.61 5.44 18.61
C ASP A 396 -31.77 4.96 19.82
N SER A 397 -30.46 4.69 19.65
CA SER A 397 -29.61 4.17 20.75
C SER A 397 -28.35 4.98 21.06
N ALA A 398 -27.99 6.01 20.29
CA ALA A 398 -26.79 6.83 20.54
C ALA A 398 -27.12 8.20 21.18
N PRO A 399 -26.77 8.46 22.46
CA PRO A 399 -27.06 9.72 23.14
C PRO A 399 -26.04 10.85 22.87
N THR A 400 -25.09 10.70 21.94
CA THR A 400 -23.94 11.62 21.79
C THR A 400 -23.79 12.14 20.36
N LEU A 401 -24.55 13.18 20.04
CA LEU A 401 -24.26 14.06 18.90
C LEU A 401 -22.98 14.86 19.20
N GLY A 402 -22.09 15.02 18.23
CA GLY A 402 -20.93 15.92 18.23
C GLY A 402 -19.60 15.31 18.69
N VAL A 403 -19.40 13.99 18.58
CA VAL A 403 -18.16 13.31 19.06
C VAL A 403 -17.55 12.33 18.07
N GLN A 404 -18.10 12.21 16.87
CA GLN A 404 -17.87 11.07 16.01
C GLN A 404 -16.98 11.38 14.82
N ASP A 405 -15.98 10.53 14.56
CA ASP A 405 -14.98 10.74 13.52
C ASP A 405 -15.52 10.57 12.09
N VAL A 406 -15.28 11.52 11.19
CA VAL A 406 -15.76 11.40 9.79
C VAL A 406 -15.05 10.27 9.03
N PHE A 407 -13.86 9.84 9.47
CA PHE A 407 -13.08 8.75 8.87
C PHE A 407 -13.38 7.36 9.46
N ARG A 408 -14.42 7.20 10.28
CA ARG A 408 -14.71 5.93 10.99
C ARG A 408 -14.94 4.71 10.08
N PHE A 409 -15.12 4.90 8.78
CA PHE A 409 -15.44 3.82 7.83
C PHE A 409 -14.30 3.48 6.89
N ILE A 410 -13.09 4.00 7.14
CA ILE A 410 -11.91 3.68 6.34
C ILE A 410 -11.38 2.29 6.72
N HIS A 411 -11.33 1.40 5.73
CA HIS A 411 -10.79 0.05 5.85
C HIS A 411 -9.29 0.01 5.60
N THR A 412 -8.82 0.63 4.51
CA THR A 412 -7.42 0.62 4.09
C THR A 412 -7.00 1.98 3.54
N ALA A 413 -5.70 2.27 3.64
CA ALA A 413 -5.09 3.50 3.18
C ALA A 413 -3.77 3.18 2.46
N ARG A 414 -3.55 3.74 1.27
CA ARG A 414 -2.30 3.59 0.50
C ARG A 414 -1.95 4.88 -0.24
N THR A 415 -0.67 5.27 -0.22
CA THR A 415 -0.18 6.40 -1.03
C THR A 415 0.09 5.97 -2.46
N SER A 416 -0.02 6.91 -3.39
CA SER A 416 0.33 6.72 -4.78
C SER A 416 1.85 6.58 -4.95
N PRO A 417 2.33 5.93 -6.04
CA PRO A 417 3.77 5.71 -6.27
C PRO A 417 4.59 6.98 -6.51
N ASP A 418 3.94 8.12 -6.75
CA ASP A 418 4.59 9.43 -6.91
C ASP A 418 4.55 10.26 -5.61
N GLY A 419 4.02 9.69 -4.51
CA GLY A 419 3.90 10.37 -3.23
C GLY A 419 2.90 11.53 -3.19
N GLU A 420 2.13 11.77 -4.27
CA GLU A 420 1.26 12.95 -4.38
C GLU A 420 -0.15 12.74 -3.82
N PHE A 421 -0.62 11.49 -3.69
CA PHE A 421 -1.99 11.17 -3.29
C PHE A 421 -2.06 10.04 -2.27
N ILE A 422 -3.14 10.01 -1.51
CA ILE A 422 -3.55 8.89 -0.67
C ILE A 422 -4.96 8.44 -1.04
N ALA A 423 -5.11 7.14 -1.29
CA ALA A 423 -6.39 6.49 -1.47
C ALA A 423 -6.85 5.86 -0.15
N LEU A 424 -8.09 6.14 0.22
CA LEU A 424 -8.76 5.61 1.41
C LEU A 424 -9.98 4.80 0.95
N HIS A 425 -10.00 3.51 1.24
CA HIS A 425 -11.18 2.69 0.96
C HIS A 425 -12.22 2.90 2.06
N ALA A 426 -13.35 3.53 1.75
CA ALA A 426 -14.43 3.77 2.70
C ALA A 426 -15.64 2.87 2.41
N ARG A 427 -16.31 2.37 3.47
CA ARG A 427 -17.60 1.69 3.32
C ARG A 427 -18.79 2.67 3.25
N THR A 428 -19.93 2.24 2.66
CA THR A 428 -21.23 2.94 2.71
C THR A 428 -22.29 2.04 3.31
N ASN A 429 -23.16 2.61 4.15
CA ASN A 429 -24.19 1.85 4.84
C ASN A 429 -25.37 1.57 3.88
N PRO A 430 -25.81 0.32 3.65
CA PRO A 430 -26.96 0.02 2.77
C PRO A 430 -28.34 0.48 3.27
N PHE A 431 -28.47 1.00 4.50
CA PHE A 431 -29.73 1.57 5.02
C PHE A 431 -29.94 3.04 4.63
N ASP A 432 -29.17 3.51 3.66
CA ASP A 432 -29.00 4.88 3.20
C ASP A 432 -30.13 5.44 2.32
N ALA A 433 -31.38 5.15 2.66
CA ALA A 433 -32.51 5.92 2.12
C ALA A 433 -32.64 7.31 2.78
N GLN A 434 -31.73 7.66 3.69
CA GLN A 434 -31.71 8.87 4.48
C GLN A 434 -30.27 9.37 4.71
N ASN A 435 -29.38 9.22 3.72
CA ASN A 435 -28.09 9.93 3.70
C ASN A 435 -28.38 11.41 3.90
N PRO A 436 -27.92 12.07 4.96
CA PRO A 436 -28.20 13.49 5.13
C PRO A 436 -27.40 14.35 4.15
N LEU A 437 -26.68 13.78 3.19
CA LEU A 437 -26.18 14.54 2.06
C LEU A 437 -27.22 14.78 0.95
N THR A 438 -28.44 14.20 1.00
CA THR A 438 -29.42 14.39 -0.10
C THR A 438 -30.89 14.67 0.18
N ASP A 439 -31.39 14.89 1.40
CA ASP A 439 -32.69 15.60 1.47
C ASP A 439 -33.04 16.33 2.78
N GLN A 440 -33.25 17.65 2.62
CA GLN A 440 -33.88 18.65 3.51
C GLN A 440 -33.04 19.28 4.66
N PRO A 441 -33.29 20.58 4.96
CA PRO A 441 -32.29 21.46 5.59
C PRO A 441 -32.19 21.29 7.10
N GLY A 442 -31.01 20.85 7.54
CA GLY A 442 -30.51 21.01 8.91
C GLY A 442 -30.29 19.70 9.67
N ASP A 443 -29.27 18.94 9.32
CA ASP A 443 -28.39 18.24 10.28
C ASP A 443 -27.11 17.76 9.56
N ASP A 444 -26.02 17.65 10.32
CA ASP A 444 -24.69 16.99 10.13
C ASP A 444 -23.77 17.24 8.89
N GLY A 445 -22.47 17.39 9.20
CA GLY A 445 -21.38 17.65 8.27
C GLY A 445 -20.59 16.37 7.99
N GLU A 446 -21.04 15.63 6.97
CA GLU A 446 -20.62 14.26 6.70
C GLU A 446 -19.83 14.11 5.38
N LEU A 447 -19.00 13.06 5.31
CA LEU A 447 -18.31 12.62 4.10
C LEU A 447 -19.28 11.81 3.21
N GLY A 448 -19.59 12.29 2.01
CA GLY A 448 -20.33 11.53 0.99
C GLY A 448 -20.72 12.36 -0.23
N THR A 449 -21.19 11.69 -1.28
CA THR A 449 -21.71 12.28 -2.51
C THR A 449 -23.24 12.24 -2.53
N ASP A 450 -23.83 13.07 -3.38
CA ASP A 450 -25.25 13.04 -3.76
C ASP A 450 -25.70 11.58 -4.05
N ASP A 451 -26.74 11.13 -3.35
CA ASP A 451 -27.80 10.20 -3.74
C ASP A 451 -27.46 9.15 -4.83
N ASP A 452 -27.61 7.89 -4.45
CA ASP A 452 -27.68 6.69 -5.32
C ASP A 452 -26.37 6.18 -5.96
N THR A 453 -25.18 6.68 -5.59
CA THR A 453 -23.90 6.01 -5.96
C THR A 453 -23.29 5.33 -4.74
N GLY A 454 -23.18 3.99 -4.75
CA GLY A 454 -22.57 3.17 -3.69
C GLY A 454 -21.11 3.54 -3.36
N GLU A 455 -20.48 2.79 -2.44
CA GLU A 455 -19.13 2.99 -1.86
C GLU A 455 -18.11 3.81 -2.66
N ALA A 456 -17.20 4.50 -1.96
CA ALA A 456 -16.21 5.36 -2.62
C ALA A 456 -14.80 5.10 -2.09
N VAL A 457 -13.84 4.98 -3.00
CA VAL A 457 -12.44 5.24 -2.67
C VAL A 457 -12.27 6.75 -2.68
N TYR A 458 -11.90 7.31 -1.53
CA TYR A 458 -11.57 8.72 -1.40
C TYR A 458 -10.10 8.93 -1.72
N ILE A 459 -9.80 9.88 -2.59
CA ILE A 459 -8.43 10.21 -2.97
C ILE A 459 -8.17 11.65 -2.55
N PHE A 460 -7.20 11.83 -1.66
CA PHE A 460 -6.76 13.14 -1.19
C PHE A 460 -5.33 13.40 -1.68
N PRO A 461 -4.99 14.66 -2.03
CA PRO A 461 -3.60 15.05 -2.17
C PRO A 461 -2.85 14.85 -0.86
N LEU A 462 -1.56 14.58 -0.95
CA LEU A 462 -0.64 14.54 0.18
C LEU A 462 0.12 15.85 0.30
N LEU A 463 0.40 16.23 1.53
CA LEU A 463 1.41 17.23 1.87
C LEU A 463 2.79 16.56 1.84
N GLU A 464 3.84 17.36 1.71
CA GLU A 464 5.26 16.90 1.67
C GLU A 464 5.65 16.02 2.87
N ASN A 465 4.97 16.17 4.01
CA ASN A 465 5.21 15.36 5.21
C ASN A 465 4.41 14.04 5.25
N GLY A 466 3.74 13.66 4.17
CA GLY A 466 2.91 12.45 4.07
C GLY A 466 1.56 12.57 4.78
N LEU A 467 1.12 13.77 5.19
CA LEU A 467 -0.23 13.94 5.73
C LEU A 467 -1.23 14.27 4.62
N PRO A 468 -2.48 13.77 4.69
CA PRO A 468 -3.51 14.16 3.73
C PRO A 468 -3.80 15.66 3.82
N ASP A 469 -3.87 16.33 2.67
CA ASP A 469 -4.40 17.68 2.56
C ASP A 469 -5.93 17.63 2.65
N LEU A 470 -6.46 17.98 3.81
CA LEU A 470 -7.89 17.94 4.12
C LEU A 470 -8.52 19.33 4.01
N THR A 471 -8.48 19.94 2.82
CA THR A 471 -9.00 21.28 2.59
C THR A 471 -10.54 21.28 2.54
N LEU A 472 -11.17 22.08 3.40
CA LEU A 472 -12.63 22.21 3.48
C LEU A 472 -13.16 23.41 2.66
N ASP A 473 -14.20 23.17 1.87
CA ASP A 473 -15.10 24.19 1.32
C ASP A 473 -16.27 24.43 2.28
N LEU A 474 -16.34 25.65 2.80
CA LEU A 474 -17.36 26.10 3.75
C LEU A 474 -18.38 27.06 3.12
N THR A 475 -18.43 27.15 1.78
CA THR A 475 -19.30 28.09 1.08
C THR A 475 -20.75 27.63 0.96
N GLY A 476 -21.01 26.32 1.12
CA GLY A 476 -22.33 25.72 1.17
C GLY A 476 -22.95 25.70 2.58
N ASP A 477 -24.17 25.16 2.68
CA ASP A 477 -24.84 24.93 3.97
C ASP A 477 -24.14 23.84 4.81
N LYS A 478 -23.27 23.04 4.18
CA LYS A 478 -22.46 21.98 4.80
C LYS A 478 -20.99 22.08 4.37
N PRO A 479 -20.04 21.73 5.26
CA PRO A 479 -18.62 21.61 4.91
C PRO A 479 -18.42 20.43 3.96
N LEU A 480 -17.70 20.63 2.86
CA LEU A 480 -17.29 19.59 1.92
C LEU A 480 -15.77 19.58 1.77
N PHE A 481 -15.18 18.46 1.35
CA PHE A 481 -13.76 18.46 0.97
C PHE A 481 -13.58 19.05 -0.42
N ALA A 482 -12.84 20.15 -0.52
CA ALA A 482 -12.68 20.91 -1.76
C ALA A 482 -11.73 20.22 -2.77
N ASN A 483 -10.84 19.37 -2.25
CA ASN A 483 -9.73 18.76 -2.97
C ASN A 483 -9.79 17.22 -2.99
N MET A 484 -10.90 16.63 -2.53
CA MET A 484 -11.12 15.19 -2.57
C MET A 484 -11.62 14.76 -3.95
N GLN A 485 -11.10 13.63 -4.44
CA GLN A 485 -11.68 12.89 -5.56
C GLN A 485 -12.30 11.58 -5.06
N THR A 486 -13.25 11.02 -5.81
CA THR A 486 -13.99 9.82 -5.41
C THR A 486 -14.08 8.83 -6.57
N VAL A 487 -13.66 7.59 -6.37
CA VAL A 487 -13.94 6.48 -7.29
C VAL A 487 -15.14 5.71 -6.78
N ALA A 488 -16.20 5.58 -7.57
CA ALA A 488 -17.34 4.76 -7.21
C ALA A 488 -16.95 3.27 -7.21
N ALA A 489 -17.01 2.65 -6.05
CA ALA A 489 -16.88 1.23 -5.77
C ALA A 489 -18.26 0.74 -5.32
N HIS A 490 -18.91 -0.18 -6.05
CA HIS A 490 -20.21 -0.70 -5.60
C HIS A 490 -20.02 -1.76 -4.50
N ASP A 491 -19.74 -1.29 -3.30
CA ASP A 491 -19.71 -2.11 -2.09
C ASP A 491 -20.70 -1.51 -1.08
N SER A 492 -21.33 -2.37 -0.28
CA SER A 492 -22.26 -1.97 0.80
C SER A 492 -21.92 -2.79 2.05
N GLY A 493 -20.68 -2.63 2.47
CA GLY A 493 -20.03 -3.46 3.46
C GLY A 493 -20.49 -3.23 4.89
N SER A 494 -20.36 -4.28 5.71
CA SER A 494 -20.39 -4.14 7.17
C SER A 494 -18.98 -3.82 7.70
N SER A 495 -18.81 -3.58 9.00
CA SER A 495 -17.47 -3.48 9.64
C SER A 495 -16.58 -4.71 9.35
N ASN A 496 -17.21 -5.84 9.01
CA ASN A 496 -16.57 -7.13 8.77
C ASN A 496 -16.21 -7.34 7.29
N SER A 497 -16.43 -6.33 6.44
CA SER A 497 -16.01 -6.33 5.04
C SER A 497 -14.50 -6.20 4.93
N ARG A 498 -13.92 -6.85 3.94
CA ARG A 498 -12.48 -6.90 3.65
C ARG A 498 -12.21 -6.09 2.40
N SER A 499 -11.81 -4.84 2.59
CA SER A 499 -11.73 -3.90 1.48
C SER A 499 -10.30 -3.35 1.36
N GLU A 500 -9.66 -3.66 0.25
CA GLU A 500 -8.32 -3.25 -0.12
C GLU A 500 -8.40 -2.19 -1.20
N VAL A 501 -7.51 -1.21 -1.09
CA VAL A 501 -7.14 -0.33 -2.19
C VAL A 501 -5.63 -0.42 -2.38
N ILE A 502 -5.16 -0.62 -3.61
CA ILE A 502 -3.74 -0.71 -3.96
C ILE A 502 -3.49 0.08 -5.23
N TRP A 503 -2.36 0.78 -5.30
CA TRP A 503 -1.87 1.42 -6.51
C TRP A 503 -0.94 0.47 -7.26
N ASP A 504 -1.00 0.42 -8.59
CA ASP A 504 0.15 -0.04 -9.37
C ASP A 504 1.16 1.09 -9.60
N LEU A 505 2.34 0.77 -10.14
CA LEU A 505 3.39 1.75 -10.42
C LEU A 505 2.96 2.83 -11.43
N ALA A 506 1.91 2.56 -12.21
CA ALA A 506 1.38 3.50 -13.18
C ALA A 506 0.29 4.42 -12.61
N GLY A 507 -0.11 4.25 -11.36
CA GLY A 507 -1.16 5.05 -10.75
C GLY A 507 -2.59 4.53 -10.99
N ASN A 508 -2.76 3.31 -11.48
CA ASN A 508 -4.06 2.66 -11.50
C ASN A 508 -4.43 2.14 -10.11
N LEU A 509 -5.71 2.24 -9.77
CA LEU A 509 -6.28 1.83 -8.50
C LEU A 509 -6.96 0.46 -8.60
N TYR A 510 -6.53 -0.47 -7.75
CA TYR A 510 -7.08 -1.80 -7.60
C TYR A 510 -7.89 -1.84 -6.31
N VAL A 511 -9.15 -2.22 -6.41
CA VAL A 511 -10.13 -2.10 -5.34
C VAL A 511 -10.85 -3.44 -5.17
N THR A 512 -10.89 -3.96 -3.95
CA THR A 512 -11.69 -5.15 -3.64
C THR A 512 -13.09 -4.79 -3.14
N MET A 513 -14.08 -5.62 -3.48
CA MET A 513 -15.47 -5.40 -3.11
C MET A 513 -16.09 -6.67 -2.54
N ASN A 514 -16.82 -6.54 -1.44
CA ASN A 514 -17.30 -7.68 -0.67
C ASN A 514 -18.67 -8.17 -1.10
N ILE A 515 -19.56 -7.30 -1.54
CA ILE A 515 -20.91 -7.69 -1.96
C ILE A 515 -20.95 -8.20 -3.39
N ASP A 516 -20.24 -7.51 -4.27
CA ASP A 516 -20.08 -7.95 -5.66
C ASP A 516 -19.05 -9.09 -5.77
N GLU A 517 -18.28 -9.33 -4.69
CA GLU A 517 -17.19 -10.32 -4.60
C GLU A 517 -16.28 -10.24 -5.81
N LYS A 518 -15.64 -9.07 -5.97
CA LYS A 518 -14.91 -8.71 -7.18
C LYS A 518 -13.71 -7.80 -6.88
N VAL A 519 -12.68 -7.90 -7.71
CA VAL A 519 -11.63 -6.89 -7.84
C VAL A 519 -11.93 -6.00 -9.05
N ARG A 520 -12.02 -4.69 -8.83
CA ARG A 520 -12.12 -3.69 -9.91
C ARG A 520 -10.85 -2.87 -10.00
N ILE A 521 -10.52 -2.45 -11.21
CA ILE A 521 -9.33 -1.68 -11.52
C ILE A 521 -9.78 -0.42 -12.23
N PHE A 522 -9.24 0.72 -11.80
CA PHE A 522 -9.58 2.03 -12.30
C PHE A 522 -8.30 2.76 -12.72
N GLY A 523 -8.37 3.57 -13.77
CA GLY A 523 -7.28 4.43 -14.21
C GLY A 523 -7.56 5.91 -13.93
N PRO A 524 -6.52 6.74 -13.76
CA PRO A 524 -6.66 8.18 -13.50
C PRO A 524 -7.28 8.95 -14.67
N GLY A 525 -7.28 8.34 -15.86
CA GLY A 525 -7.62 9.01 -17.11
C GLY A 525 -6.53 10.00 -17.56
N GLY A 526 -6.85 10.82 -18.55
CA GLY A 526 -5.92 11.78 -19.14
C GLY A 526 -5.16 11.26 -20.35
N ASP A 527 -4.33 12.13 -20.90
CA ASP A 527 -3.34 11.78 -21.92
C ASP A 527 -2.14 11.15 -21.19
N SER A 528 -1.78 9.93 -21.55
CA SER A 528 -0.67 9.20 -20.93
C SER A 528 0.26 8.60 -21.97
N GLU A 529 1.56 8.73 -21.74
CA GLU A 529 2.65 8.03 -22.43
C GLU A 529 3.41 7.20 -21.39
N ALA A 530 3.34 5.87 -21.53
CA ALA A 530 4.03 4.92 -20.67
C ALA A 530 5.05 4.11 -21.50
N ILE A 531 6.30 4.04 -21.05
CA ILE A 531 7.39 3.36 -21.76
C ILE A 531 7.97 2.26 -20.87
N THR A 532 7.97 1.03 -21.36
CA THR A 532 8.67 -0.09 -20.71
C THR A 532 9.84 -0.53 -21.58
N SER A 533 11.04 -0.55 -20.99
CA SER A 533 12.30 -0.74 -21.73
C SER A 533 12.94 -2.10 -21.44
N SER A 534 13.81 -2.54 -22.34
CA SER A 534 14.53 -3.82 -22.21
C SER A 534 15.54 -3.88 -21.06
N ASP A 535 15.89 -2.74 -20.47
CA ASP A 535 16.78 -2.62 -19.30
C ASP A 535 16.01 -2.69 -17.96
N GLY A 536 14.69 -2.86 -17.99
CA GLY A 536 13.86 -2.93 -16.80
C GLY A 536 13.42 -1.57 -16.25
N THR A 537 13.61 -0.49 -17.01
CA THR A 537 13.06 0.83 -16.68
C THR A 537 11.61 0.95 -17.14
N PHE A 538 10.81 1.71 -16.39
CA PHE A 538 9.45 2.10 -16.73
C PHE A 538 9.30 3.61 -16.60
N THR A 539 8.82 4.31 -17.63
CA THR A 539 8.70 5.76 -17.60
C THR A 539 7.27 6.20 -17.88
N ILE A 540 6.75 7.17 -17.12
CA ILE A 540 5.47 7.84 -17.36
C ILE A 540 5.68 9.33 -17.45
N ASN A 541 5.27 9.95 -18.56
CA ASN A 541 5.33 11.41 -18.73
C ASN A 541 6.72 12.02 -18.42
N GLY A 542 7.80 11.23 -18.55
CA GLY A 542 9.18 11.61 -18.22
C GLY A 542 9.67 11.25 -16.82
N VAL A 543 8.82 10.73 -15.92
CA VAL A 543 9.22 10.15 -14.62
C VAL A 543 9.63 8.70 -14.82
N THR A 544 10.87 8.37 -14.48
CA THR A 544 11.44 7.02 -14.63
C THR A 544 11.43 6.25 -13.30
N TYR A 545 10.88 5.05 -13.34
CA TYR A 545 10.83 4.07 -12.27
C TYR A 545 11.66 2.85 -12.63
N GLY A 546 12.42 2.36 -11.66
CA GLY A 546 13.27 1.17 -11.80
C GLY A 546 14.38 1.31 -12.84
N GLY A 547 15.28 0.34 -12.82
CA GLY A 547 16.50 0.30 -13.65
C GLY A 547 17.72 0.08 -12.78
N GLY A 548 18.12 -1.18 -12.58
CA GLY A 548 19.45 -1.61 -12.14
C GLY A 548 19.97 -1.19 -10.75
N ASP A 549 19.42 -0.14 -10.16
CA ASP A 549 19.88 0.48 -8.93
C ASP A 549 18.74 0.43 -7.92
N GLU A 550 19.03 -0.15 -6.76
CA GLU A 550 18.18 -0.22 -5.56
C GLU A 550 17.50 1.14 -5.28
N PRO A 551 16.33 1.20 -4.60
CA PRO A 551 15.73 2.47 -4.19
C PRO A 551 16.81 3.35 -3.57
N GLY A 552 17.09 4.47 -4.26
CA GLY A 552 18.33 5.21 -4.09
C GLY A 552 18.57 5.51 -2.61
N ILE A 553 19.68 4.97 -2.08
CA ILE A 553 20.10 5.32 -0.72
C ILE A 553 20.29 6.84 -0.74
N PRO A 554 19.56 7.63 0.09
CA PRO A 554 19.66 9.07 0.00
C PRO A 554 21.13 9.52 0.15
N GLY A 555 21.72 10.10 -0.89
CA GLY A 555 23.15 10.38 -0.95
C GLY A 555 23.96 9.59 -1.97
N ASP A 556 23.40 8.56 -2.59
CA ASP A 556 24.01 7.75 -3.66
C ASP A 556 23.65 8.37 -5.01
N ALA A 557 24.55 9.19 -5.55
CA ALA A 557 24.31 9.91 -6.80
C ALA A 557 24.72 9.10 -8.03
N ASN A 558 25.55 8.06 -7.87
CA ASN A 558 26.01 7.25 -8.99
C ASN A 558 25.24 5.93 -9.16
N GLY A 559 24.33 5.62 -8.23
CA GLY A 559 23.47 4.44 -8.25
C GLY A 559 24.18 3.15 -7.86
N ASP A 560 25.41 3.18 -7.34
CA ASP A 560 26.22 1.97 -7.12
C ASP A 560 25.89 1.18 -5.84
N GLY A 561 24.84 1.62 -5.13
CA GLY A 561 24.35 1.04 -3.88
C GLY A 561 25.19 1.45 -2.67
N LYS A 562 25.98 2.54 -2.78
CA LYS A 562 26.82 3.07 -1.70
C LYS A 562 26.84 4.59 -1.75
N VAL A 563 26.92 5.19 -0.57
CA VAL A 563 27.19 6.61 -0.42
C VAL A 563 28.66 6.79 -0.05
N ASP A 564 29.49 7.14 -1.02
CA ASP A 564 30.93 7.31 -0.85
C ASP A 564 31.50 8.59 -1.50
N LEU A 565 32.82 8.63 -1.68
CA LEU A 565 33.52 9.80 -2.23
C LEU A 565 33.16 10.07 -3.70
N LEU A 566 32.66 9.08 -4.44
CA LEU A 566 32.20 9.23 -5.81
C LEU A 566 30.91 10.04 -5.86
N ASP A 567 29.97 9.80 -4.95
CA ASP A 567 28.72 10.58 -4.86
C ASP A 567 28.98 12.00 -4.40
N LEU A 568 29.89 12.14 -3.43
CA LEU A 568 30.34 13.47 -3.01
C LEU A 568 31.01 14.22 -4.17
N SER A 569 31.67 13.52 -5.08
CA SER A 569 32.30 14.15 -6.24
C SER A 569 31.28 14.63 -7.27
N ILE A 570 30.15 13.93 -7.40
CA ILE A 570 29.03 14.30 -8.26
C ILE A 570 28.32 15.53 -7.67
N LEU A 571 27.87 15.45 -6.41
CA LEU A 571 27.27 16.59 -5.70
C LEU A 571 28.18 17.82 -5.72
N ALA A 572 29.47 17.65 -5.44
CA ALA A 572 30.41 18.78 -5.42
C ALA A 572 30.64 19.40 -6.81
N SER A 573 30.40 18.65 -7.89
CA SER A 573 30.52 19.16 -9.26
C SER A 573 29.35 20.05 -9.67
N ASN A 574 28.18 19.83 -9.06
CA ASN A 574 26.94 20.54 -9.34
C ASN A 574 26.54 21.55 -8.23
N PHE A 575 27.30 21.59 -7.12
CA PHE A 575 27.00 22.43 -5.95
C PHE A 575 26.83 23.91 -6.27
N ASP A 576 25.67 24.48 -5.89
CA ASP A 576 25.28 25.87 -6.14
C ASP A 576 25.29 26.24 -7.64
N GLY A 577 25.08 25.23 -8.50
CA GLY A 577 25.10 25.32 -9.94
C GLY A 577 23.89 26.04 -10.53
N THR A 578 23.93 26.32 -11.83
CA THR A 578 22.87 27.05 -12.54
C THR A 578 22.06 26.17 -13.50
N ASP A 579 22.41 24.90 -13.65
CA ASP A 579 21.79 23.97 -14.60
C ASP A 579 20.60 23.27 -13.95
N THR A 580 19.62 24.06 -13.51
CA THR A 580 18.40 23.59 -12.83
C THR A 580 17.29 23.20 -13.83
N PRO A 581 16.44 22.19 -13.52
CA PRO A 581 16.47 21.38 -12.30
C PRO A 581 17.57 20.32 -12.34
N TYR A 582 18.22 20.12 -11.21
CA TYR A 582 19.08 18.96 -10.96
C TYR A 582 18.24 17.77 -10.48
N ASP A 583 18.78 16.56 -10.62
CA ASP A 583 18.17 15.34 -10.09
C ASP A 583 19.13 14.59 -9.14
N VAL A 584 18.72 13.43 -8.64
CA VAL A 584 19.52 12.59 -7.73
C VAL A 584 20.89 12.23 -8.34
N SER A 585 20.93 12.01 -9.66
CA SER A 585 22.17 11.69 -10.38
C SER A 585 23.11 12.88 -10.51
N ASP A 586 22.62 14.09 -10.27
CA ASP A 586 23.39 15.32 -10.16
C ASP A 586 23.74 15.68 -8.71
N GLY A 587 23.22 14.95 -7.73
CA GLY A 587 23.41 15.18 -6.30
C GLY A 587 22.35 16.05 -5.64
N ASP A 588 21.16 16.19 -6.25
CA ASP A 588 19.95 16.73 -5.61
C ASP A 588 19.19 15.58 -4.94
N PHE A 589 19.41 15.42 -3.63
CA PHE A 589 18.89 14.30 -2.86
C PHE A 589 17.58 14.61 -2.15
N ASN A 590 17.12 15.87 -2.15
CA ASN A 590 15.81 16.26 -1.60
C ASN A 590 14.78 16.63 -2.67
N GLY A 591 15.16 16.63 -3.95
CA GLY A 591 14.28 16.88 -5.09
C GLY A 591 13.83 18.34 -5.22
N ASP A 592 14.55 19.30 -4.60
CA ASP A 592 14.17 20.71 -4.62
C ASP A 592 14.59 21.45 -5.91
N GLY A 593 15.27 20.75 -6.82
CA GLY A 593 15.81 21.21 -8.09
C GLY A 593 17.16 21.91 -7.96
N PHE A 594 17.75 21.99 -6.76
CA PHE A 594 19.01 22.68 -6.48
C PHE A 594 19.98 21.83 -5.65
N VAL A 595 21.16 21.56 -6.19
CA VAL A 595 22.25 20.93 -5.41
C VAL A 595 22.85 21.95 -4.43
N ASN A 596 22.54 21.82 -3.14
CA ASN A 596 22.90 22.77 -2.10
C ASN A 596 23.32 22.11 -0.77
N LEU A 597 23.34 22.89 0.32
CA LEU A 597 23.75 22.39 1.64
C LEU A 597 22.81 21.32 2.22
N LEU A 598 21.55 21.30 1.80
CA LEU A 598 20.57 20.30 2.22
C LEU A 598 20.93 18.93 1.65
N ASP A 599 21.29 18.86 0.38
CA ASP A 599 21.75 17.62 -0.27
C ASP A 599 23.05 17.12 0.34
N LEU A 600 23.98 18.03 0.62
CA LEU A 600 25.22 17.66 1.30
C LEU A 600 24.93 17.07 2.69
N SER A 601 23.88 17.53 3.37
CA SER A 601 23.48 16.99 4.66
C SER A 601 22.85 15.60 4.56
N ILE A 602 22.11 15.33 3.48
CA ILE A 602 21.54 14.01 3.18
C ILE A 602 22.67 13.02 2.86
N LEU A 603 23.57 13.36 1.95
CA LEU A 603 24.76 12.55 1.64
C LEU A 603 25.62 12.28 2.88
N ALA A 604 25.88 13.32 3.69
CA ALA A 604 26.69 13.15 4.90
C ALA A 604 26.03 12.22 5.94
N SER A 605 24.71 12.13 5.94
CA SER A 605 23.97 11.29 6.90
C SER A 605 24.03 9.81 6.54
N ASN A 606 24.26 9.48 5.27
CA ASN A 606 24.35 8.13 4.75
C ASN A 606 25.80 7.75 4.33
N PHE A 607 26.78 8.63 4.53
CA PHE A 607 28.17 8.42 4.11
C PHE A 607 28.82 7.19 4.77
N GLU A 608 29.33 6.26 3.95
CA GLU A 608 29.88 4.96 4.35
C GLU A 608 28.91 4.05 5.13
N THR A 609 27.59 4.30 5.10
CA THR A 609 26.59 3.40 5.71
C THR A 609 26.23 2.24 4.77
N SER A 610 27.21 1.42 4.39
CA SER A 610 26.87 0.07 3.90
C SER A 610 26.45 -0.81 5.08
N PRO A 611 25.40 -1.65 4.97
CA PRO A 611 25.28 -2.81 5.85
C PRO A 611 26.56 -3.62 5.70
N ALA A 612 27.39 -3.65 6.74
CA ALA A 612 28.69 -4.30 6.65
C ALA A 612 28.51 -5.79 6.31
N PRO A 613 29.02 -6.29 5.16
CA PRO A 613 29.20 -7.72 4.98
C PRO A 613 30.23 -8.14 6.03
N GLU A 614 29.85 -9.03 6.95
CA GLU A 614 30.70 -9.45 8.07
C GLU A 614 32.16 -9.72 7.60
N PRO A 615 33.12 -8.84 7.95
CA PRO A 615 34.43 -8.93 7.35
C PRO A 615 35.28 -9.90 8.17
N ALA A 616 35.70 -10.98 7.53
CA ALA A 616 37.07 -11.51 7.63
C ALA A 616 37.64 -11.82 9.04
N ALA A 617 36.83 -11.89 10.10
CA ALA A 617 37.25 -12.31 11.43
C ALA A 617 37.65 -13.79 11.42
N ALA A 618 36.97 -14.63 10.62
CA ALA A 618 37.34 -16.02 10.39
C ALA A 618 38.67 -16.17 9.60
N GLY A 619 38.96 -15.23 8.69
CA GLY A 619 40.19 -15.22 7.89
C GLY A 619 41.44 -14.84 8.70
N LEU A 620 41.32 -13.83 9.58
CA LEU A 620 42.41 -13.44 10.48
C LEU A 620 42.62 -14.45 11.63
N LEU A 621 41.56 -15.11 12.12
CA LEU A 621 41.69 -16.23 13.08
C LEU A 621 42.34 -17.46 12.43
N GLY A 622 42.05 -17.75 11.16
CA GLY A 622 42.70 -18.82 10.39
C GLY A 622 44.19 -18.57 10.11
N LEU A 623 44.55 -17.33 9.76
CA LEU A 623 45.96 -16.94 9.56
C LEU A 623 46.75 -16.85 10.88
N GLY A 624 46.09 -16.43 11.98
CA GLY A 624 46.65 -16.45 13.33
C GLY A 624 46.89 -17.88 13.86
N ALA A 625 45.97 -18.81 13.60
CA ALA A 625 46.12 -20.23 13.97
C ALA A 625 47.23 -20.93 13.16
N MET A 626 47.40 -20.59 11.88
CA MET A 626 48.48 -21.09 11.03
C MET A 626 49.87 -20.54 11.43
N ALA A 627 49.93 -19.31 11.94
CA ALA A 627 51.18 -18.74 12.49
C ALA A 627 51.58 -19.38 13.84
N LEU A 628 50.61 -19.83 14.65
CA LEU A 628 50.85 -20.54 15.92
C LEU A 628 51.24 -22.02 15.72
N LEU A 629 50.79 -22.67 14.64
CA LEU A 629 51.17 -24.05 14.29
C LEU A 629 52.59 -24.18 13.70
N ARG A 630 53.22 -23.07 13.26
CA ARG A 630 54.59 -23.09 12.72
C ARG A 630 55.68 -22.86 13.78
N ARG A 631 55.30 -22.77 15.06
CA ARG A 631 56.21 -22.60 16.19
C ARG A 631 55.99 -23.69 17.26
N ARG A 632 56.09 -24.95 16.83
CA ARG A 632 56.45 -26.10 17.68
C ARG A 632 57.37 -27.03 16.91
#